data_AF-A0ABD1XVH7-F1
#
_entry.id   AF-A0ABD1XVH7-F1
#
_cell.length_a   1.000
_cell.length_b   1.000
_cell.length_c   1.000
_cell.angle_alpha   90.00
_cell.angle_beta   90.00
_cell.angle_gamma   90.00
#
_symmetry.space_group_name_H-M   'P 1'
#
loop_
_entity.id
_entity.type
_entity.pdbx_description
1 polymer ?
#
loop_
_entity_poly.entity_id
_entity_poly.type
_entity_poly.pdbx_seq_one_letter_code
_entity_poly.pdbx_strand_id
1 'polypeptide(L)'
;METERQPKDNHEAAEGDWRARTLAGEKKKVSRQDGARANLPPAAGLSAGFERLRCRKNGSWNHSTGCLLGDSSDNVPGLPELAPGFGRKTALKLMKKHGSLENSLVAAKTRTVGRPYIQEALTQHADVLYRNLQVLKLRRDVDIILKDEWCRPRDRSNEAEAFQILENNLLRKTVS
;
A
#
# COMPACT_ATOMS: atom_id res chain seq x y z
N MET A 1 49.39 6.84 40.11
CA MET A 1 48.13 6.06 40.00
C MET A 1 47.19 6.89 39.15
N GLU A 2 47.36 6.80 37.83
CA GLU A 2 46.53 7.51 36.86
C GLU A 2 45.24 6.73 36.68
N THR A 3 44.12 7.39 36.98
CA THR A 3 42.76 6.86 36.76
C THR A 3 42.39 7.01 35.29
N GLU A 4 42.36 5.89 34.57
CA GLU A 4 41.82 5.80 33.20
C GLU A 4 40.36 6.26 33.18
N ARG A 5 40.07 7.30 32.40
CA ARG A 5 38.71 7.69 32.03
C ARG A 5 38.25 6.80 30.87
N GLN A 6 37.27 5.96 31.13
CA GLN A 6 36.53 5.23 30.10
C GLN A 6 35.80 6.22 29.16
N PRO A 7 35.80 6.01 27.84
CA PRO A 7 35.06 6.85 26.91
C PRO A 7 33.56 6.60 27.07
N LYS A 8 32.78 7.67 27.22
CA LYS A 8 31.31 7.59 27.23
C LYS A 8 30.86 7.44 25.78
N ASP A 9 30.32 6.27 25.45
CA ASP A 9 29.60 6.01 24.20
C ASP A 9 28.30 6.83 24.20
N ASN A 10 28.41 8.09 23.79
CA ASN A 10 27.26 8.93 23.47
C ASN A 10 26.73 8.52 22.09
N HIS A 11 25.94 7.44 22.03
CA HIS A 11 25.04 7.20 20.91
C HIS A 11 23.81 8.10 21.05
N GLU A 12 24.02 9.40 20.79
CA GLU A 12 22.94 10.34 20.58
C GLU A 12 22.35 10.03 19.18
N ALA A 13 21.29 9.22 19.15
CA ALA A 13 20.57 8.91 17.94
C ALA A 13 20.07 10.23 17.33
N ALA A 14 20.65 10.65 16.21
CA ALA A 14 20.21 11.83 15.50
C ALA A 14 18.73 11.65 15.11
N GLU A 15 17.84 12.40 15.77
CA GLU A 15 16.43 12.55 15.38
C GLU A 15 16.36 13.32 14.06
N GLY A 16 16.71 12.65 12.95
CA GLY A 16 16.50 13.17 11.61
C GLY A 16 15.01 13.14 11.24
N ASP A 17 14.53 14.12 10.49
CA ASP A 17 13.20 14.05 9.86
C ASP A 17 13.25 13.06 8.68
N TRP A 18 12.99 11.78 8.95
CA TRP A 18 13.04 10.72 7.95
C TRP A 18 11.81 10.75 7.04
N ARG A 19 12.01 10.97 5.74
CA ARG A 19 10.94 10.86 4.74
C ARG A 19 10.86 9.46 4.13
N ALA A 20 9.94 8.65 4.63
CA ALA A 20 9.70 7.29 4.11
C ALA A 20 8.95 7.31 2.76
N ARG A 21 9.51 6.62 1.74
CA ARG A 21 8.82 6.33 0.47
C ARG A 21 8.39 4.87 0.43
N THR A 22 7.12 4.64 0.10
CA THR A 22 6.60 3.29 -0.12
C THR A 22 6.72 2.93 -1.61
N LEU A 23 7.46 1.87 -1.91
CA LEU A 23 7.46 1.20 -3.21
C LEU A 23 6.73 -0.13 -3.02
N ALA A 24 5.53 -0.24 -3.60
CA ALA A 24 4.74 -1.47 -3.55
C ALA A 24 4.62 -2.03 -4.97
N GLY A 25 4.95 -3.32 -5.13
CA GLY A 25 4.75 -4.06 -6.39
C GLY A 25 3.28 -4.45 -6.61
N GLU A 26 2.54 -4.66 -5.53
CA GLU A 26 1.08 -4.84 -5.57
C GLU A 26 0.36 -3.48 -5.65
N LYS A 27 -0.73 -3.42 -6.43
CA LYS A 27 -1.53 -2.19 -6.62
C LYS A 27 -2.25 -1.69 -5.36
N LYS A 28 -2.04 -2.33 -4.20
CA LYS A 28 -2.49 -1.85 -2.90
C LYS A 28 -1.65 -0.63 -2.48
N LYS A 29 -1.99 0.53 -3.06
CA LYS A 29 -1.45 1.80 -2.57
C LYS A 29 -1.93 2.00 -1.14
N VAL A 30 -0.97 2.07 -0.21
CA VAL A 30 -1.20 2.51 1.16
C VAL A 30 -1.90 3.87 1.12
N SER A 31 -3.17 3.91 1.53
CA SER A 31 -3.89 5.17 1.68
C SER A 31 -3.37 5.89 2.92
N ARG A 32 -2.34 6.72 2.76
CA ARG A 32 -1.93 7.73 3.75
C ARG A 32 -2.82 8.96 3.57
N GLN A 33 -3.69 9.21 4.55
CA GLN A 33 -4.28 10.53 4.76
C GLN A 33 -3.47 11.10 5.91
N ASP A 34 -2.41 11.85 5.61
CA ASP A 34 -1.78 12.86 6.49
C ASP A 34 -0.55 13.46 5.78
N GLY A 35 -0.48 14.79 5.78
CA GLY A 35 0.72 15.64 5.80
C GLY A 35 1.80 15.51 4.72
N ALA A 36 2.00 16.61 3.98
CA ALA A 36 3.21 17.00 3.23
C ALA A 36 3.61 16.17 1.99
N ARG A 37 3.17 16.67 0.82
CA ARG A 37 3.59 16.18 -0.50
C ARG A 37 4.52 17.19 -1.16
N ALA A 38 5.76 16.80 -1.44
CA ALA A 38 6.56 17.44 -2.49
C ALA A 38 6.59 16.51 -3.71
N ASN A 39 6.08 16.97 -4.85
CA ASN A 39 6.40 16.38 -6.15
C ASN A 39 7.67 17.09 -6.65
N LEU A 40 8.84 16.45 -6.60
CA LEU A 40 9.97 16.86 -7.42
C LEU A 40 10.01 15.98 -8.69
N PRO A 41 10.21 16.56 -9.89
CA PRO A 41 10.49 15.77 -11.08
C PRO A 41 11.86 15.07 -10.95
N PRO A 42 12.04 13.85 -11.48
CA PRO A 42 13.34 13.21 -11.50
C PRO A 42 14.27 13.94 -12.47
N ALA A 43 15.50 14.19 -12.01
CA ALA A 43 16.60 14.68 -12.82
C ALA A 43 16.81 13.80 -14.05
N ALA A 44 17.07 14.45 -15.17
CA ALA A 44 17.28 13.83 -16.46
C ALA A 44 18.49 12.88 -16.46
N GLY A 45 18.38 11.77 -17.19
CA GLY A 45 19.52 10.94 -17.56
C GLY A 45 19.27 9.45 -17.38
N LEU A 46 18.64 8.82 -18.38
CA LEU A 46 19.10 7.60 -19.06
C LEU A 46 17.91 6.96 -19.79
N SER A 47 18.07 6.89 -21.10
CA SER A 47 17.17 6.37 -22.10
C SER A 47 17.12 4.85 -22.06
N ALA A 48 15.96 4.28 -21.69
CA ALA A 48 15.41 3.06 -22.29
C ALA A 48 14.08 2.69 -21.61
N GLY A 49 12.98 2.88 -22.35
CA GLY A 49 11.92 1.88 -22.47
C GLY A 49 11.24 1.28 -21.24
N PHE A 50 11.13 1.95 -20.09
CA PHE A 50 10.08 1.58 -19.13
C PHE A 50 8.82 2.35 -19.52
N GLU A 51 7.98 1.73 -20.35
CA GLU A 51 6.67 2.27 -20.69
C GLU A 51 5.95 2.58 -19.38
N ARG A 52 5.91 3.88 -19.09
CA ARG A 52 5.37 4.43 -17.86
C ARG A 52 3.89 4.10 -17.93
N LEU A 53 3.48 2.96 -17.35
CA LEU A 53 2.09 2.59 -17.17
C LEU A 53 1.46 3.71 -16.34
N ARG A 54 0.97 4.74 -17.04
CA ARG A 54 0.18 5.81 -16.47
C ARG A 54 -1.10 5.13 -16.06
N CYS A 55 -1.16 4.73 -14.79
CA CYS A 55 -2.39 4.35 -14.15
C CYS A 55 -3.38 5.49 -14.42
N ARG A 56 -4.36 5.27 -15.31
CA ARG A 56 -5.45 6.21 -15.58
C ARG A 56 -5.98 6.63 -14.21
N LYS A 57 -6.02 7.94 -13.93
CA LYS A 57 -6.41 8.54 -12.64
C LYS A 57 -7.90 8.33 -12.34
N ASN A 58 -8.36 7.10 -12.28
CA ASN A 58 -9.76 6.74 -12.09
C ASN A 58 -10.03 6.53 -10.61
N GLY A 59 -9.97 7.62 -9.83
CA GLY A 59 -10.12 7.60 -8.37
C GLY A 59 -8.97 6.86 -7.66
N SER A 60 -8.49 7.38 -6.53
CA SER A 60 -7.53 6.60 -5.74
C SER A 60 -8.25 5.38 -5.19
N TRP A 61 -7.92 4.19 -5.71
CA TRP A 61 -8.33 2.94 -5.09
C TRP A 61 -7.76 2.91 -3.67
N ASN A 62 -8.63 2.69 -2.68
CA ASN A 62 -8.29 2.57 -1.27
C ASN A 62 -8.95 1.31 -0.70
N HIS A 63 -8.53 0.89 0.50
CA HIS A 63 -9.07 -0.29 1.17
C HIS A 63 -10.61 -0.24 1.28
N SER A 64 -11.22 0.93 1.53
CA SER A 64 -12.67 1.10 1.60
C SER A 64 -13.38 0.77 0.26
N THR A 65 -12.79 1.16 -0.87
CA THR A 65 -13.31 0.80 -2.21
C THR A 65 -13.10 -0.68 -2.50
N GLY A 66 -11.98 -1.26 -2.05
CA GLY A 66 -11.69 -2.69 -2.10
C GLY A 66 -12.71 -3.52 -1.30
N CYS A 67 -13.09 -3.06 -0.11
CA CYS A 67 -14.11 -3.75 0.71
C CYS A 67 -15.47 -3.85 -0.01
N LEU A 68 -15.85 -2.81 -0.76
CA LEU A 68 -17.12 -2.78 -1.51
C LEU A 68 -17.07 -3.60 -2.79
N LEU A 69 -15.94 -3.62 -3.50
CA LEU A 69 -15.80 -4.29 -4.79
C LEU A 69 -15.26 -5.71 -4.70
N GLY A 70 -14.66 -6.06 -3.57
CA GLY A 70 -13.85 -7.27 -3.43
C GLY A 70 -12.41 -7.05 -3.88
N ASP A 71 -11.57 -8.00 -3.50
CA ASP A 71 -10.20 -8.16 -3.98
C ASP A 71 -9.96 -9.64 -4.29
N SER A 72 -9.89 -9.96 -5.58
CA SER A 72 -9.66 -11.34 -6.04
C SER A 72 -8.27 -11.86 -5.68
N SER A 73 -7.28 -10.98 -5.49
CA SER A 73 -5.94 -11.38 -5.09
C SER A 73 -5.90 -11.88 -3.64
N ASP A 74 -6.80 -11.35 -2.80
CA ASP A 74 -6.89 -11.68 -1.37
C ASP A 74 -8.07 -12.61 -1.05
N ASN A 75 -8.76 -13.13 -2.07
CA ASN A 75 -10.01 -13.89 -1.93
C ASN A 75 -11.07 -13.17 -1.09
N VAL A 76 -11.12 -11.83 -1.19
CA VAL A 76 -12.09 -11.02 -0.48
C VAL A 76 -13.32 -10.81 -1.37
N PRO A 77 -14.49 -11.38 -1.02
CA PRO A 77 -15.70 -11.23 -1.82
C PRO A 77 -16.22 -9.80 -1.75
N GLY A 78 -16.82 -9.34 -2.85
CA GLY A 78 -17.34 -7.98 -2.98
C GLY A 78 -18.86 -7.93 -3.13
N LEU A 79 -19.42 -6.73 -3.03
CA LEU A 79 -20.83 -6.51 -3.36
C LEU A 79 -21.21 -6.83 -4.81
N PRO A 80 -20.34 -6.76 -5.83
CA PRO A 80 -20.72 -7.19 -7.18
C PRO A 80 -21.17 -8.66 -7.28
N GLU A 81 -20.66 -9.53 -6.39
CA GLU A 81 -21.00 -10.95 -6.34
C GLU A 81 -22.27 -11.20 -5.51
N LEU A 82 -22.51 -10.35 -4.50
CA LEU A 82 -23.62 -10.50 -3.56
C LEU A 82 -24.89 -9.72 -3.96
N ALA A 83 -24.72 -8.58 -4.63
CA ALA A 83 -25.78 -7.63 -4.97
C ALA A 83 -25.68 -7.23 -6.45
N PRO A 84 -26.50 -7.81 -7.35
CA PRO A 84 -26.45 -7.51 -8.77
C PRO A 84 -26.74 -6.02 -9.04
N GLY A 85 -25.91 -5.40 -9.88
CA GLY A 85 -25.99 -3.96 -10.19
C GLY A 85 -25.17 -3.05 -9.26
N PHE A 86 -24.55 -3.60 -8.21
CA PHE A 86 -23.52 -2.90 -7.46
C PHE A 86 -22.15 -3.08 -8.15
N GLY A 87 -21.43 -1.98 -8.38
CA GLY A 87 -20.15 -2.03 -9.09
C GLY A 87 -19.28 -0.80 -8.89
N ARG A 88 -18.17 -0.73 -9.63
CA ARG A 88 -17.11 0.28 -9.42
C ARG A 88 -17.60 1.72 -9.45
N LYS A 89 -18.50 2.07 -10.38
CA LYS A 89 -19.04 3.43 -10.50
C LYS A 89 -19.86 3.82 -9.26
N THR A 90 -20.62 2.87 -8.73
CA THR A 90 -21.46 3.05 -7.54
C THR A 90 -20.61 3.17 -6.28
N ALA A 91 -19.65 2.26 -6.11
CA ALA A 91 -18.68 2.31 -5.02
C ALA A 91 -17.93 3.64 -4.98
N LEU A 92 -17.43 4.12 -6.14
CA LEU A 92 -16.72 5.39 -6.20
C LEU A 92 -17.62 6.60 -5.86
N LYS A 93 -18.90 6.59 -6.27
CA LYS A 93 -19.86 7.63 -5.91
C LYS A 93 -20.13 7.65 -4.40
N LEU A 94 -20.25 6.49 -3.77
CA LEU A 94 -20.40 6.36 -2.32
C LEU A 94 -19.18 6.89 -1.59
N MET A 95 -17.98 6.49 -1.99
CA MET A 95 -16.73 6.96 -1.38
C MET A 95 -16.54 8.48 -1.54
N LYS A 96 -16.94 9.05 -2.68
CA LYS A 96 -16.93 10.52 -2.85
C LYS A 96 -17.93 11.23 -1.93
N LYS A 97 -19.06 10.60 -1.60
CA LYS A 97 -20.12 11.20 -0.77
C LYS A 97 -19.87 11.05 0.73
N HIS A 98 -19.35 9.91 1.17
CA HIS A 98 -19.22 9.55 2.59
C HIS A 98 -17.77 9.50 3.07
N GLY A 99 -16.79 9.52 2.16
CA GLY A 99 -15.35 9.50 2.47
C GLY A 99 -14.79 8.12 2.81
N SER A 100 -15.48 7.38 3.69
CA SER A 100 -15.08 6.03 4.14
C SER A 100 -16.23 5.02 4.06
N LEU A 101 -15.88 3.74 4.17
CA LEU A 101 -16.87 2.66 4.20
C LEU A 101 -17.67 2.71 5.51
N GLU A 102 -17.00 2.91 6.63
CA GLU A 102 -17.59 3.00 7.97
C GLU A 102 -18.65 4.10 8.02
N ASN A 103 -18.34 5.28 7.48
CA ASN A 103 -19.29 6.38 7.38
C ASN A 103 -20.49 6.03 6.48
N SER A 104 -20.27 5.22 5.45
CA SER A 104 -21.35 4.76 4.55
C SER A 104 -22.27 3.78 5.26
N LEU A 105 -21.73 2.86 6.06
CA LEU A 105 -22.49 1.87 6.83
C LEU A 105 -23.25 2.51 7.98
N VAL A 106 -22.63 3.46 8.72
CA VAL A 106 -23.33 4.25 9.74
C VAL A 106 -24.45 5.07 9.10
N ALA A 107 -24.16 5.75 7.98
CA ALA A 107 -25.18 6.50 7.26
C ALA A 107 -26.34 5.61 6.80
N ALA A 108 -26.08 4.37 6.35
CA ALA A 108 -27.13 3.43 5.96
C ALA A 108 -28.03 3.05 7.14
N LYS A 109 -27.50 2.94 8.36
CA LYS A 109 -28.32 2.68 9.54
C LYS A 109 -29.22 3.85 9.94
N THR A 110 -28.78 5.08 9.71
CA THR A 110 -29.48 6.28 10.18
C THR A 110 -30.38 6.92 9.12
N ARG A 111 -30.05 6.81 7.83
CA ARG A 111 -30.76 7.47 6.73
C ARG A 111 -30.63 6.72 5.41
N THR A 112 -31.41 7.13 4.41
CA THR A 112 -31.32 6.59 3.06
C THR A 112 -30.02 7.00 2.36
N VAL A 113 -29.22 6.01 2.00
CA VAL A 113 -27.96 6.16 1.26
C VAL A 113 -28.19 5.85 -0.22
N GLY A 114 -28.43 6.91 -1.00
CA GLY A 114 -28.51 6.80 -2.45
C GLY A 114 -29.80 6.12 -2.91
N ARG A 115 -29.69 5.11 -3.78
CA ARG A 115 -30.83 4.39 -4.36
C ARG A 115 -31.24 3.21 -3.45
N PRO A 116 -32.50 2.76 -3.48
CA PRO A 116 -32.98 1.66 -2.63
C PRO A 116 -32.11 0.40 -2.68
N TYR A 117 -31.69 -0.04 -3.87
CA TYR A 117 -30.84 -1.21 -4.01
C TYR A 117 -29.45 -1.06 -3.36
N ILE A 118 -28.91 0.18 -3.30
CA ILE A 118 -27.63 0.48 -2.65
C ILE A 118 -27.79 0.38 -1.14
N GLN A 119 -28.87 0.97 -0.64
CA GLN A 119 -29.24 0.94 0.77
C GLN A 119 -29.41 -0.52 1.24
N GLU A 120 -30.13 -1.32 0.48
CA GLU A 120 -30.37 -2.73 0.77
C GLU A 120 -29.06 -3.53 0.79
N ALA A 121 -28.22 -3.38 -0.23
CA ALA A 121 -26.92 -4.06 -0.30
C ALA A 121 -26.00 -3.72 0.88
N LEU A 122 -25.95 -2.44 1.30
CA LEU A 122 -25.16 -2.01 2.45
C LEU A 122 -25.71 -2.53 3.77
N THR A 123 -27.03 -2.67 3.89
CA THR A 123 -27.69 -3.09 5.13
C THR A 123 -27.62 -4.62 5.29
N GLN A 124 -27.91 -5.38 4.23
CA GLN A 124 -27.90 -6.84 4.24
C GLN A 124 -26.49 -7.42 4.37
N HIS A 125 -25.48 -6.77 3.80
CA HIS A 125 -24.09 -7.26 3.80
C HIS A 125 -23.16 -6.46 4.71
N ALA A 126 -23.70 -5.70 5.67
CA ALA A 126 -22.90 -4.88 6.59
C ALA A 126 -21.81 -5.71 7.29
N ASP A 127 -22.14 -6.90 7.78
CA ASP A 127 -21.20 -7.76 8.52
C ASP A 127 -20.04 -8.25 7.65
N VAL A 128 -20.32 -8.60 6.39
CA VAL A 128 -19.29 -8.99 5.42
C VAL A 128 -18.36 -7.81 5.16
N LEU A 129 -18.92 -6.62 4.96
CA LEU A 129 -18.15 -5.40 4.72
C LEU A 129 -17.27 -5.02 5.91
N TYR A 130 -17.75 -5.21 7.15
CA TYR A 130 -16.93 -5.02 8.35
C TYR A 130 -15.78 -6.02 8.44
N ARG A 131 -16.00 -7.29 8.09
CA ARG A 131 -14.92 -8.29 8.03
C ARG A 131 -13.89 -7.95 6.97
N ASN A 132 -14.33 -7.57 5.77
CA ASN A 132 -13.44 -7.16 4.68
C ASN A 132 -12.55 -5.99 5.10
N LEU A 133 -13.10 -5.05 5.88
CA LEU A 133 -12.34 -3.93 6.42
C LEU A 133 -11.21 -4.38 7.33
N GLN A 134 -11.44 -5.38 8.19
CA GLN A 134 -10.38 -5.90 9.07
C GLN A 134 -9.27 -6.60 8.27
N VAL A 135 -9.64 -7.31 7.20
CA VAL A 135 -8.67 -8.02 6.34
C VAL A 135 -7.84 -7.04 5.50
N LEU A 136 -8.49 -6.05 4.87
CA LEU A 136 -7.84 -5.13 3.94
C LEU A 136 -7.12 -3.96 4.64
N LYS A 137 -7.41 -3.70 5.91
CA LYS A 137 -6.75 -2.63 6.68
C LYS A 137 -5.39 -3.10 7.19
N LEU A 138 -4.34 -2.47 6.68
CA LEU A 138 -2.99 -2.67 7.19
C LEU A 138 -2.89 -2.20 8.65
N ARG A 139 -2.42 -3.08 9.52
CA ARG A 139 -1.95 -2.73 10.86
C ARG A 139 -0.69 -1.87 10.75
N ARG A 140 -0.66 -0.77 11.49
CA ARG A 140 0.45 0.21 11.48
C ARG A 140 1.12 0.32 12.85
N ASP A 141 0.45 -0.21 13.86
CA ASP A 141 0.82 -0.35 15.26
C ASP A 141 1.54 -1.70 15.44
N VAL A 142 2.68 -1.84 14.79
CA VAL A 142 3.51 -3.04 14.92
C VAL A 142 4.88 -2.62 15.40
N ASP A 143 5.31 -3.19 16.51
CA ASP A 143 6.64 -2.99 17.08
C ASP A 143 7.65 -3.77 16.25
N ILE A 144 8.14 -3.13 15.19
CA ILE A 144 9.18 -3.69 14.31
C ILE A 144 10.52 -3.14 14.80
N ILE A 145 11.33 -4.02 15.38
CA ILE A 145 12.71 -3.71 15.72
C ILE A 145 13.59 -4.09 14.51
N LEU A 146 14.16 -3.09 13.85
CA LEU A 146 15.18 -3.32 12.84
C LEU A 146 16.50 -3.61 13.54
N LYS A 147 17.13 -4.72 13.19
CA LYS A 147 18.48 -5.03 13.70
C LYS A 147 19.50 -4.20 12.93
N ASP A 148 20.47 -3.64 13.65
CA ASP A 148 21.55 -2.82 13.06
C ASP A 148 22.33 -3.57 11.97
N GLU A 149 22.49 -4.90 12.13
CA GLU A 149 23.12 -5.77 11.15
C GLU A 149 22.42 -5.78 9.77
N TRP A 150 21.13 -5.44 9.70
CA TRP A 150 20.35 -5.33 8.45
C TRP A 150 20.51 -3.96 7.78
N CYS A 151 20.92 -2.95 8.54
CA CYS A 151 21.05 -1.57 8.10
C CYS A 151 22.47 -1.23 7.64
N ARG A 152 23.24 -2.24 7.22
CA ARG A 152 24.60 -2.04 6.73
C ARG A 152 24.59 -1.37 5.35
N PRO A 153 25.55 -0.46 5.08
CA PRO A 153 25.78 0.03 3.73
C PRO A 153 25.95 -1.16 2.77
N ARG A 154 25.26 -1.09 1.63
CA ARG A 154 25.37 -2.12 0.60
C ARG A 154 26.82 -2.22 0.11
N ASP A 155 27.41 -3.41 0.23
CA ASP A 155 28.68 -3.72 -0.44
C ASP A 155 28.44 -3.87 -1.95
N ARG A 156 29.23 -3.15 -2.75
CA ARG A 156 29.13 -3.14 -4.21
C ARG A 156 30.31 -3.85 -4.88
N SER A 157 31.27 -4.36 -4.10
CA SER A 157 32.54 -4.90 -4.62
C SER A 157 32.34 -6.14 -5.49
N ASN A 158 31.28 -6.91 -5.24
CA ASN A 158 30.97 -8.14 -5.95
C ASN A 158 29.87 -7.98 -7.03
N GLU A 159 29.41 -6.75 -7.33
CA GLU A 159 28.28 -6.57 -8.25
C GLU A 159 28.60 -7.10 -9.65
N ALA A 160 29.79 -6.81 -10.18
CA ALA A 160 30.19 -7.26 -11.51
C ALA A 160 30.22 -8.80 -11.62
N GLU A 161 30.77 -9.48 -10.61
CA GLU A 161 30.81 -10.95 -10.58
C GLU A 161 29.41 -11.56 -10.43
N ALA A 162 28.59 -11.00 -9.54
CA ALA A 162 27.21 -11.44 -9.34
C ALA A 162 26.36 -11.28 -10.63
N PHE A 163 26.52 -10.17 -11.35
CA PHE A 163 25.86 -9.97 -12.65
C PHE A 163 26.35 -10.97 -13.69
N GLN A 164 27.67 -11.21 -13.79
CA GLN A 164 28.23 -12.18 -14.73
C GLN A 164 27.71 -13.60 -14.48
N ILE A 165 27.60 -14.01 -13.21
CA ILE A 165 27.05 -15.31 -12.81
C ILE A 165 25.57 -15.41 -13.20
N LEU A 166 24.79 -14.36 -12.94
CA LEU A 166 23.38 -14.32 -13.33
C LEU A 166 23.19 -14.41 -14.85
N GLU A 167 23.96 -13.64 -15.62
CA GLU A 167 23.94 -13.68 -17.09
C GLU A 167 24.28 -15.08 -17.61
N ASN A 168 25.35 -15.69 -17.11
CA ASN A 168 25.78 -17.03 -17.51
C ASN A 168 24.71 -18.09 -17.19
N ASN A 169 24.01 -17.97 -16.06
CA ASN A 169 22.95 -18.90 -15.67
C ASN A 169 21.65 -18.70 -16.47
N LEU A 170 21.35 -17.47 -16.90
CA LEU A 170 20.19 -17.18 -17.75
C LEU A 170 20.42 -17.71 -19.17
N LEU A 171 21.63 -17.54 -19.72
CA LEU A 171 22.00 -18.04 -21.05
C LEU A 171 22.03 -19.59 -21.13
N ARG A 172 22.32 -20.27 -20.02
CA ARG A 172 22.26 -21.75 -19.95
C ARG A 172 20.84 -22.32 -20.00
N LYS A 173 19.82 -21.55 -19.61
CA LYS A 173 18.41 -21.99 -19.64
C LYS A 173 17.74 -21.83 -21.01
N THR A 174 18.39 -21.14 -21.96
CA THR A 174 17.86 -20.89 -23.31
C THR A 174 18.39 -21.82 -24.39
N VAL A 175 19.34 -22.71 -24.06
CA VAL A 175 20.01 -23.62 -25.01
C VAL A 175 19.76 -25.10 -24.65
N SER A 176 18.69 -25.40 -23.91
CA SER A 176 18.18 -26.76 -23.68
C SER A 176 16.74 -26.86 -24.14
#